data_AF-A0A6I6AKT7-F1
#
_entry.id   AF-A0A6I6AKT7-F1
#
_cell.length_a   1.000
_cell.length_b   1.000
_cell.length_c   1.000
_cell.angle_alpha   90.00
_cell.angle_beta   90.00
_cell.angle_gamma   90.00
#
_symmetry.space_group_name_H-M   'P 1'
#
loop_
_entity.id
_entity.type
_entity.pdbx_description
1 polymer ?
#
loop_
_entity_poly.entity_id
_entity_poly.type
_entity_poly.pdbx_seq_one_letter_code
_entity_poly.pdbx_strand_id
1 'polypeptide(L)'
;METAEWKASETAIIICDMWADHPCKLAAHRVGRMAPRMNDVISKARDRGVAIIHAPSGGIQLYEDTPYRKRIKEAKPAQPPVKIQGWCYLNPEKEGPLPVDDTVKRTDGPIRGCDDPFPTYQPNHDRHEHPAIKIIGYDVISANGQEIYNFLEQEQRKNIVLMGVHTNMCVLGRPFGIRQMRYLNKNVVLCRDLTDALYDPRDKPYVSHTRGTEMIIEHIERYWCPSILGKDLTQVIPGSDNPAS
;
A
#
# COMPACT_ATOMS: atom_id res chain seq x y z
N MET A 1 11.80 -15.90 14.42
CA MET A 1 11.39 -15.37 13.10
C MET A 1 11.05 -16.56 12.25
N GLU A 2 9.84 -16.59 11.69
CA GLU A 2 9.41 -17.63 10.77
C GLU A 2 9.72 -17.16 9.34
N THR A 3 10.32 -18.04 8.54
CA THR A 3 10.64 -17.74 7.14
C THR A 3 9.49 -18.21 6.27
N ALA A 4 8.97 -17.33 5.41
CA ALA A 4 7.96 -17.67 4.42
C ALA A 4 8.56 -17.58 3.02
N GLU A 5 8.34 -18.61 2.21
CA GLU A 5 8.82 -18.70 0.83
C GLU A 5 7.65 -18.52 -0.13
N TRP A 6 7.67 -17.45 -0.92
CA TRP A 6 6.62 -17.14 -1.89
C TRP A 6 7.15 -17.23 -3.32
N LYS A 7 6.37 -17.86 -4.20
CA LYS A 7 6.63 -17.85 -5.64
C LYS A 7 6.38 -16.45 -6.20
N ALA A 8 7.36 -15.89 -6.89
CA ALA A 8 7.25 -14.56 -7.47
C ALA A 8 6.07 -14.45 -8.47
N SER A 9 5.84 -15.51 -9.26
CA SER A 9 4.72 -15.60 -10.20
C SER A 9 3.33 -15.62 -9.55
N GLU A 10 3.23 -15.94 -8.25
CA GLU A 10 1.97 -15.92 -7.49
C GLU A 10 1.86 -14.68 -6.60
N THR A 11 2.82 -13.75 -6.71
CA THR A 11 2.98 -12.59 -5.83
C THR A 11 2.71 -11.28 -6.57
N ALA A 12 2.04 -10.36 -5.89
CA ALA A 12 1.84 -8.98 -6.32
C ALA A 12 2.22 -8.00 -5.20
N ILE A 13 2.76 -6.86 -5.60
CA ILE A 13 3.00 -5.70 -4.75
C ILE A 13 1.95 -4.63 -5.09
N ILE A 14 1.23 -4.15 -4.09
CA ILE A 14 0.32 -3.01 -4.21
C ILE A 14 0.97 -1.79 -3.55
N ILE A 15 1.23 -0.76 -4.35
CA ILE A 15 1.79 0.53 -3.91
C ILE A 15 0.62 1.48 -3.64
N CYS A 16 0.36 1.74 -2.36
CA CYS A 16 -0.77 2.54 -1.90
C CYS A 16 -0.40 4.03 -1.82
N ASP A 17 -1.09 4.88 -2.57
CA ASP A 17 -1.09 6.35 -2.44
C ASP A 17 0.29 7.02 -2.28
N MET A 18 1.31 6.50 -2.96
CA MET A 18 2.62 7.13 -3.08
C MET A 18 2.57 8.28 -4.09
N TRP A 19 1.77 9.30 -3.77
CA TRP A 19 1.56 10.47 -4.61
C TRP A 19 2.80 11.37 -4.70
N ALA A 20 2.86 12.20 -5.74
CA ALA A 20 3.88 13.21 -5.97
C ALA A 20 3.81 14.34 -4.93
N ASP A 21 2.63 14.60 -4.38
CA ASP A 21 2.43 15.51 -3.28
C ASP A 21 1.33 15.01 -2.33
N HIS A 22 1.47 15.35 -1.05
CA HIS A 22 0.47 15.08 -0.03
C HIS A 22 0.03 16.39 0.61
N PRO A 23 -1.23 16.47 1.08
CA PRO A 23 -1.70 17.63 1.80
C PRO A 23 -0.84 18.00 3.02
N CYS A 24 -0.27 17.00 3.69
CA CYS A 24 0.70 17.19 4.76
C CYS A 24 2.12 17.21 4.16
N LYS A 25 2.85 18.32 4.31
CA LYS A 25 4.12 18.52 3.61
C LYS A 25 5.28 17.75 4.23
N LEU A 26 5.28 17.56 5.54
CA LEU A 26 6.22 16.66 6.19
C LEU A 26 6.00 15.20 5.79
N ALA A 27 4.74 14.78 5.59
CA ALA A 27 4.44 13.49 4.98
C ALA A 27 4.96 13.39 3.54
N ALA A 28 4.70 14.39 2.70
CA ALA A 28 5.22 14.44 1.33
C ALA A 28 6.76 14.32 1.30
N HIS A 29 7.45 14.97 2.24
CA HIS A 29 8.90 14.86 2.39
C HIS A 29 9.35 13.45 2.79
N ARG A 30 8.65 12.79 3.73
CA ARG A 30 8.92 11.38 4.10
C ARG A 30 8.69 10.44 2.92
N VAL A 31 7.60 10.63 2.17
CA VAL A 31 7.31 9.92 0.91
C VAL A 31 8.44 10.11 -0.09
N GLY A 32 8.90 11.35 -0.32
CA GLY A 32 9.99 11.64 -1.24
C GLY A 32 11.32 10.99 -0.87
N ARG A 33 11.60 10.83 0.44
CA ARG A 33 12.79 10.10 0.93
C ARG A 33 12.67 8.58 0.74
N MET A 34 11.46 8.05 0.84
CA MET A 34 11.18 6.61 0.72
C MET A 34 11.12 6.14 -0.75
N ALA A 35 10.58 6.99 -1.62
CA ALA A 35 10.25 6.64 -3.00
C ALA A 35 11.42 6.08 -3.84
N PRO A 36 12.66 6.61 -3.80
CA PRO A 36 13.78 6.03 -4.54
C PRO A 36 14.11 4.59 -4.11
N ARG A 37 14.09 4.34 -2.80
CA ARG A 37 14.33 3.00 -2.24
C ARG A 37 13.20 2.04 -2.59
N MET A 38 11.95 2.51 -2.51
CA MET A 38 10.80 1.73 -2.96
C MET A 38 10.95 1.34 -4.44
N ASN A 39 11.35 2.27 -5.30
CA ASN A 39 11.57 2.00 -6.72
C ASN A 39 12.65 0.93 -6.97
N ASP A 40 13.76 0.95 -6.22
CA ASP A 40 14.80 -0.10 -6.30
C ASP A 40 14.24 -1.49 -5.92
N VAL A 41 13.49 -1.57 -4.82
CA VAL A 41 12.89 -2.82 -4.34
C VAL A 41 11.88 -3.37 -5.34
N ILE A 42 10.93 -2.54 -5.82
CA ILE A 42 9.92 -3.02 -6.76
C ILE A 42 10.53 -3.36 -8.12
N SER A 43 11.62 -2.71 -8.54
CA SER A 43 12.32 -3.06 -9.79
C SER A 43 12.93 -4.45 -9.70
N LYS A 44 13.64 -4.74 -8.61
CA LYS A 44 14.19 -6.06 -8.33
C LYS A 44 13.13 -7.15 -8.17
N ALA A 45 11.97 -6.82 -7.61
CA ALA A 45 10.85 -7.75 -7.51
C ALA A 45 10.20 -7.99 -8.88
N ARG A 46 10.02 -6.92 -9.67
CA ARG A 46 9.48 -6.95 -11.03
C ARG A 46 10.33 -7.81 -11.96
N ASP A 47 11.66 -7.68 -11.90
CA ASP A 47 12.60 -8.47 -12.70
C ASP A 47 12.50 -9.99 -12.43
N ARG A 48 11.92 -10.37 -11.30
CA ARG A 48 11.68 -11.77 -10.90
C ARG A 48 10.25 -12.24 -11.16
N GLY A 49 9.43 -11.42 -11.81
CA GLY A 49 8.06 -11.77 -12.19
C GLY A 49 6.98 -11.44 -11.15
N VAL A 50 7.30 -10.68 -10.10
CA VAL A 50 6.29 -10.12 -9.19
C VAL A 50 5.47 -9.06 -9.94
N ALA A 51 4.14 -9.13 -9.85
CA ALA A 51 3.27 -8.13 -10.45
C ALA A 51 3.26 -6.83 -9.62
N ILE A 52 3.41 -5.68 -10.24
CA ILE A 52 3.37 -4.37 -9.56
C ILE A 52 2.06 -3.66 -9.89
N ILE A 53 1.34 -3.24 -8.85
CA ILE A 53 0.06 -2.54 -8.93
C ILE A 53 0.23 -1.18 -8.26
N HIS A 54 0.18 -0.12 -9.06
CA HIS A 54 0.15 1.26 -8.59
C HIS A 54 -1.29 1.64 -8.22
N ALA A 55 -1.49 2.15 -7.01
CA ALA A 55 -2.83 2.49 -6.52
C ALA A 55 -2.93 3.92 -5.99
N PRO A 56 -2.83 4.95 -6.86
CA PRO A 56 -3.03 6.35 -6.49
C PRO A 56 -4.53 6.66 -6.43
N SER A 57 -5.13 6.46 -5.26
CA SER A 57 -6.53 6.75 -5.02
C SER A 57 -6.86 8.23 -5.21
N GLY A 58 -8.00 8.50 -5.83
CA GLY A 58 -8.40 9.87 -6.19
C GLY A 58 -7.53 10.54 -7.27
N GLY A 59 -6.52 9.84 -7.82
CA GLY A 59 -5.66 10.31 -8.92
C GLY A 59 -5.76 9.46 -10.20
N ILE A 60 -6.61 8.42 -10.23
CA ILE A 60 -6.69 7.49 -11.37
C ILE A 60 -7.04 8.17 -12.70
N GLN A 61 -7.80 9.27 -12.66
CA GLN A 61 -8.16 10.03 -13.87
C GLN A 61 -6.94 10.54 -14.64
N LEU A 62 -5.82 10.75 -13.95
CA LEU A 62 -4.54 11.19 -14.53
C LEU A 62 -3.89 10.11 -15.41
N TYR A 63 -4.40 8.88 -15.36
CA TYR A 63 -3.83 7.70 -16.02
C TYR A 63 -4.74 7.06 -17.06
N GLU A 64 -5.93 7.62 -17.34
CA GLU A 64 -6.95 6.98 -18.19
C GLU A 64 -6.43 6.56 -19.58
N ASP A 65 -5.55 7.37 -20.17
CA ASP A 65 -5.00 7.12 -21.51
C ASP A 65 -3.66 6.35 -21.50
N THR A 66 -3.26 5.78 -20.36
CA THR A 66 -2.00 5.02 -20.25
C THR A 66 -2.19 3.54 -20.57
N PRO A 67 -1.18 2.84 -21.12
CA PRO A 67 -1.24 1.40 -21.33
C PRO A 67 -1.42 0.62 -20.02
N TYR A 68 -0.89 1.12 -18.91
CA TYR A 68 -0.98 0.51 -17.58
C TYR A 68 -2.43 0.49 -17.07
N ARG A 69 -3.17 1.58 -17.30
CA ARG A 69 -4.58 1.71 -16.94
C ARG A 69 -5.45 0.87 -17.87
N LYS A 70 -5.17 0.88 -19.17
CA LYS A 70 -5.87 0.03 -20.15
C LYS A 70 -5.78 -1.45 -19.77
N ARG A 71 -4.58 -1.93 -19.43
CA ARG A 71 -4.34 -3.35 -19.08
C ARG A 71 -5.21 -3.84 -17.93
N ILE A 72 -5.38 -3.04 -16.87
CA ILE A 72 -6.19 -3.49 -15.72
C ILE A 72 -7.70 -3.42 -16.00
N LYS A 73 -8.15 -2.53 -16.88
CA LYS A 73 -9.57 -2.47 -17.32
C LYS A 73 -9.93 -3.68 -18.18
N GLU A 74 -8.96 -4.24 -18.90
CA GLU A 74 -9.12 -5.42 -19.75
C GLU A 74 -9.02 -6.74 -18.96
N ALA A 75 -8.67 -6.70 -17.66
CA ALA A 75 -8.64 -7.88 -16.83
C ALA A 75 -10.03 -8.54 -16.75
N LYS A 76 -10.07 -9.87 -16.91
CA LYS A 76 -11.32 -10.64 -16.89
C LYS A 76 -12.08 -10.42 -15.57
N PRO A 77 -13.38 -10.10 -15.61
CA PRO A 77 -14.19 -9.99 -14.41
C PRO A 77 -14.14 -11.28 -13.58
N ALA A 78 -13.88 -11.14 -12.28
CA ALA A 78 -13.90 -12.22 -11.32
C ALA A 78 -14.84 -11.91 -10.16
N GLN A 79 -15.59 -12.91 -9.71
CA GLN A 79 -16.53 -12.73 -8.60
C GLN A 79 -15.78 -12.84 -7.28
N PRO A 80 -15.77 -11.79 -6.42
CA PRO A 80 -15.12 -11.87 -5.13
C PRO A 80 -15.96 -12.71 -4.13
N PRO A 81 -15.32 -13.46 -3.22
CA PRO A 81 -16.02 -14.28 -2.22
C PRO A 81 -16.77 -13.43 -1.18
N VAL A 82 -16.42 -12.15 -1.06
CA VAL A 82 -17.08 -11.16 -0.22
C VAL A 82 -17.21 -9.86 -1.02
N LYS A 83 -18.17 -9.00 -0.64
CA LYS A 83 -18.30 -7.69 -1.27
C LYS A 83 -17.03 -6.85 -1.05
N ILE A 84 -16.51 -6.28 -2.13
CA ILE A 84 -15.44 -5.28 -2.08
C ILE A 84 -16.06 -3.96 -1.61
N GLN A 85 -15.60 -3.47 -0.46
CA GLN A 85 -16.10 -2.26 0.18
C GLN A 85 -15.46 -1.01 -0.43
N GLY A 86 -16.17 0.11 -0.42
CA GLY A 86 -15.58 1.41 -0.80
C GLY A 86 -14.54 1.92 0.22
N TRP A 87 -14.69 1.49 1.48
CA TRP A 87 -13.70 1.68 2.54
C TRP A 87 -13.91 0.63 3.64
N CYS A 88 -12.84 -0.04 4.07
CA CYS A 88 -12.84 -0.93 5.23
C CYS A 88 -12.47 -0.16 6.50
N TYR A 89 -13.50 0.22 7.27
CA TYR A 89 -13.33 0.82 8.60
C TYR A 89 -12.75 -0.20 9.60
N LEU A 90 -12.36 0.30 10.77
CA LEU A 90 -11.93 -0.53 11.90
C LEU A 90 -12.98 -1.60 12.17
N ASN A 91 -12.53 -2.84 12.36
CA ASN A 91 -13.40 -3.98 12.65
C ASN A 91 -13.23 -4.42 14.12
N PRO A 92 -14.12 -4.02 15.04
CA PRO A 92 -13.99 -4.36 16.46
C PRO A 92 -14.02 -5.87 16.76
N GLU A 93 -14.52 -6.70 15.84
CA GLU A 93 -14.52 -8.15 15.98
C GLU A 93 -13.14 -8.78 15.66
N LYS A 94 -12.26 -8.05 14.96
CA LYS A 94 -10.95 -8.55 14.51
C LYS A 94 -9.75 -7.79 15.03
N GLU A 95 -9.91 -6.51 15.37
CA GLU A 95 -8.83 -5.66 15.85
C GLU A 95 -9.29 -4.76 17.00
N GLY A 96 -8.35 -4.38 17.86
CA GLY A 96 -8.56 -3.35 18.87
C GLY A 96 -8.59 -1.93 18.28
N PRO A 97 -8.80 -0.89 19.10
CA PRO A 97 -8.61 0.49 18.70
C PRO A 97 -7.21 0.73 18.10
N LEU A 98 -7.08 1.64 17.13
CA LEU A 98 -5.77 2.02 16.64
C LEU A 98 -4.94 2.67 17.77
N PRO A 99 -3.61 2.41 17.82
CA PRO A 99 -2.73 2.92 18.86
C PRO A 99 -2.42 4.42 18.76
N VAL A 100 -2.84 5.07 17.67
CA VAL A 100 -2.82 6.51 17.48
C VAL A 100 -4.23 7.00 17.22
N ASP A 101 -4.51 8.25 17.54
CA ASP A 101 -5.83 8.84 17.31
C ASP A 101 -6.13 8.95 15.81
N ASP A 102 -7.13 8.20 15.34
CA ASP A 102 -7.55 8.12 13.94
C ASP A 102 -8.95 8.73 13.69
N THR A 103 -9.50 9.44 14.67
CA THR A 103 -10.91 9.88 14.71
C THR A 103 -11.27 11.00 13.72
N VAL A 104 -10.37 11.34 12.80
CA VAL A 104 -10.50 12.46 11.88
C VAL A 104 -11.59 12.19 10.84
N LYS A 105 -12.66 12.98 10.88
CA LYS A 105 -13.63 13.05 9.78
C LYS A 105 -12.96 13.69 8.57
N ARG A 106 -13.10 13.04 7.42
CA ARG A 106 -12.36 13.27 6.16
C ARG A 106 -12.83 14.50 5.38
N THR A 107 -13.54 15.40 6.03
CA THR A 107 -14.25 16.52 5.41
C THR A 107 -14.20 17.70 6.37
N ASP A 108 -13.45 18.72 5.94
CA ASP A 108 -13.33 20.08 6.47
C ASP A 108 -12.64 20.24 7.84
N GLY A 109 -11.36 20.61 7.80
CA GLY A 109 -10.53 20.95 8.96
C GLY A 109 -9.03 20.71 8.73
N PRO A 110 -8.14 21.13 9.67
CA PRO A 110 -6.75 20.70 9.65
C PRO A 110 -6.68 19.18 9.61
N ILE A 111 -5.77 18.65 8.80
CA ILE A 111 -5.58 17.21 8.65
C ILE A 111 -4.98 16.71 9.95
N ARG A 112 -5.82 16.20 10.84
CA ARG A 112 -5.36 15.68 12.12
C ARG A 112 -4.51 14.42 11.87
N GLY A 113 -3.43 14.29 12.64
CA GLY A 113 -2.29 13.42 12.32
C GLY A 113 -1.28 14.02 11.34
N CYS A 114 -1.52 15.19 10.74
CA CYS A 114 -0.47 15.91 10.03
C CYS A 114 0.44 16.64 11.01
N ASP A 115 1.74 16.37 10.90
CA ASP A 115 2.77 16.91 11.76
C ASP A 115 3.35 18.24 11.28
N ASP A 116 2.80 18.84 10.21
CA ASP A 116 3.19 20.18 9.76
C ASP A 116 3.06 21.20 10.90
N PRO A 117 3.97 22.20 10.99
CA PRO A 117 3.88 23.24 12.02
C PRO A 117 2.53 23.97 12.00
N PHE A 118 2.00 24.21 10.79
CA PHE A 118 0.72 24.86 10.53
C PHE A 118 -0.07 24.02 9.51
N PRO A 119 -0.79 22.97 9.97
CA PRO A 119 -1.51 22.08 9.06
C PRO A 119 -2.68 22.84 8.42
N THR A 120 -2.60 23.00 7.10
CA THR A 120 -3.65 23.63 6.30
C THR A 120 -4.22 22.61 5.33
N TYR A 121 -5.55 22.58 5.19
CA TYR A 121 -6.17 21.71 4.21
C TYR A 121 -5.81 22.18 2.80
N GLN A 122 -5.13 21.33 2.03
CA GLN A 122 -4.78 21.60 0.63
C GLN A 122 -5.56 20.65 -0.29
N PRO A 123 -6.68 21.10 -0.88
CA PRO A 123 -7.53 20.24 -1.72
C PRO A 123 -6.83 19.81 -3.01
N ASN A 124 -5.96 20.66 -3.55
CA ASN A 124 -5.34 20.50 -4.86
C ASN A 124 -3.86 20.09 -4.74
N HIS A 125 -3.60 18.91 -4.20
CA HIS A 125 -2.28 18.28 -4.23
C HIS A 125 -2.15 17.37 -5.44
N ASP A 126 -0.93 17.22 -5.93
CA ASP A 126 -0.62 16.36 -7.07
C ASP A 126 -0.72 14.88 -6.69
N ARG A 127 -1.74 14.21 -7.24
CA ARG A 127 -2.01 12.78 -7.01
C ARG A 127 -1.41 11.85 -8.06
N HIS A 128 -0.56 12.35 -8.96
CA HIS A 128 0.28 11.44 -9.75
C HIS A 128 1.13 10.59 -8.81
N GLU A 129 1.43 9.34 -9.17
CA GLU A 129 2.51 8.53 -8.61
C GLU A 129 3.80 9.37 -8.51
N HIS A 130 4.48 9.24 -7.39
CA HIS A 130 5.70 9.99 -7.10
C HIS A 130 6.74 9.74 -8.21
N PRO A 131 7.36 10.77 -8.80
CA PRO A 131 8.18 10.64 -10.02
C PRO A 131 9.43 9.76 -9.87
N ALA A 132 9.88 9.50 -8.64
CA ALA A 132 10.95 8.55 -8.35
C ALA A 132 10.52 7.08 -8.49
N ILE A 133 9.21 6.79 -8.44
CA ILE A 133 8.64 5.46 -8.65
C ILE A 133 8.22 5.34 -10.11
N LYS A 134 8.82 4.40 -10.84
CA LYS A 134 8.58 4.22 -12.27
C LYS A 134 7.50 3.18 -12.50
N ILE A 135 6.46 3.58 -13.23
CA ILE A 135 5.45 2.69 -13.80
C ILE A 135 5.96 2.24 -15.16
N ILE A 136 6.33 0.97 -15.31
CA ILE A 136 6.99 0.44 -16.51
C ILE A 136 6.55 -1.00 -16.84
N GLY A 137 6.81 -1.44 -18.07
CA GLY A 137 6.61 -2.84 -18.46
C GLY A 137 5.16 -3.32 -18.28
N TYR A 138 4.99 -4.40 -17.50
CA TYR A 138 3.69 -5.04 -17.25
C TYR A 138 2.93 -4.48 -16.02
N ASP A 139 3.43 -3.41 -15.41
CA ASP A 139 2.78 -2.77 -14.25
C ASP A 139 1.34 -2.34 -14.57
N VAL A 140 0.45 -2.40 -13.58
CA VAL A 140 -0.93 -1.90 -13.74
C VAL A 140 -1.20 -0.75 -12.79
N ILE A 141 -2.19 0.09 -13.11
CA ILE A 141 -2.59 1.21 -12.27
C ILE A 141 -4.11 1.25 -12.09
N SER A 142 -4.56 1.16 -10.84
CA SER A 142 -5.95 1.36 -10.44
C SER A 142 -6.05 1.59 -8.94
N ALA A 143 -7.10 2.28 -8.52
CA ALA A 143 -7.52 2.38 -7.12
C ALA A 143 -8.91 1.76 -6.91
N ASN A 144 -9.47 1.13 -7.94
CA ASN A 144 -10.74 0.42 -7.88
C ASN A 144 -10.47 -1.02 -7.40
N GLY A 145 -11.05 -1.39 -6.25
CA GLY A 145 -10.81 -2.70 -5.66
C GLY A 145 -11.27 -3.87 -6.55
N GLN A 146 -12.34 -3.70 -7.34
CA GLN A 146 -12.82 -4.74 -8.25
C GLN A 146 -11.87 -4.94 -9.43
N GLU A 147 -11.35 -3.86 -10.02
CA GLU A 147 -10.37 -3.96 -11.11
C GLU A 147 -9.07 -4.62 -10.63
N ILE A 148 -8.59 -4.23 -9.44
CA ILE A 148 -7.42 -4.87 -8.82
C ILE A 148 -7.71 -6.36 -8.57
N TYR A 149 -8.87 -6.69 -8.00
CA TYR A 149 -9.24 -8.08 -7.75
C TYR A 149 -9.30 -8.91 -9.04
N ASN A 150 -9.93 -8.39 -10.11
CA ASN A 150 -9.96 -9.05 -11.42
C ASN A 150 -8.56 -9.37 -11.94
N PHE A 151 -7.65 -8.39 -11.87
CA PHE A 151 -6.26 -8.58 -12.28
C PHE A 151 -5.55 -9.63 -11.43
N LEU A 152 -5.70 -9.58 -10.10
CA LEU A 152 -5.10 -10.56 -9.19
C LEU A 152 -5.61 -11.99 -9.48
N GLU A 153 -6.91 -12.16 -9.76
CA GLU A 153 -7.48 -13.47 -10.11
C GLU A 153 -6.98 -13.96 -11.48
N GLN A 154 -7.01 -13.11 -12.49
CA GLN A 154 -6.53 -13.47 -13.83
C GLN A 154 -5.05 -13.89 -13.82
N GLU A 155 -4.22 -13.15 -13.10
CA GLU A 155 -2.77 -13.37 -13.01
C GLU A 155 -2.39 -14.37 -11.91
N GLN A 156 -3.39 -14.99 -11.25
CA GLN A 156 -3.21 -15.98 -10.18
C GLN A 156 -2.34 -15.49 -9.02
N ARG A 157 -2.47 -14.21 -8.68
CA ARG A 157 -1.74 -13.55 -7.60
C ARG A 157 -2.52 -13.72 -6.29
N LYS A 158 -2.04 -14.61 -5.44
CA LYS A 158 -2.62 -14.92 -4.13
C LYS A 158 -1.83 -14.32 -2.97
N ASN A 159 -0.55 -14.03 -3.21
CA ASN A 159 0.35 -13.42 -2.23
C ASN A 159 0.45 -11.92 -2.49
N ILE A 160 0.10 -11.12 -1.50
CA ILE A 160 -0.03 -9.66 -1.62
C ILE A 160 0.89 -9.00 -0.63
N VAL A 161 1.79 -8.17 -1.15
CA VAL A 161 2.62 -7.26 -0.36
C VAL A 161 2.01 -5.87 -0.46
N LEU A 162 1.61 -5.30 0.67
CA LEU A 162 1.16 -3.91 0.75
C LEU A 162 2.33 -3.03 1.17
N MET A 163 2.51 -1.90 0.48
CA MET A 163 3.45 -0.84 0.83
C MET A 163 2.85 0.53 0.45
N GLY A 164 3.49 1.62 0.85
CA GLY A 164 3.00 2.98 0.61
C GLY A 164 2.34 3.61 1.83
N VAL A 165 1.49 4.61 1.63
CA VAL A 165 1.03 5.53 2.69
C VAL A 165 -0.49 5.78 2.64
N HIS A 166 -1.14 6.27 3.68
CA HIS A 166 -0.68 6.22 5.06
C HIS A 166 -1.03 4.88 5.70
N THR A 167 -0.12 4.32 6.51
CA THR A 167 -0.23 2.98 7.09
C THR A 167 -1.52 2.79 7.88
N ASN A 168 -1.88 3.77 8.72
CA ASN A 168 -3.09 3.78 9.55
C ASN A 168 -4.38 4.14 8.80
N MET A 169 -4.28 4.49 7.52
CA MET A 169 -5.41 4.94 6.71
C MET A 169 -5.56 4.10 5.45
N CYS A 170 -4.98 4.53 4.33
CA CYS A 170 -5.26 3.97 3.02
C CYS A 170 -4.73 2.54 2.89
N VAL A 171 -3.55 2.27 3.47
CA VAL A 171 -2.95 0.92 3.49
C VAL A 171 -3.86 -0.07 4.22
N LEU A 172 -4.53 0.33 5.30
CA LEU A 172 -5.49 -0.52 6.01
C LEU A 172 -6.86 -0.59 5.31
N GLY A 173 -7.40 0.57 4.93
CA GLY A 173 -8.83 0.77 4.71
C GLY A 173 -9.28 0.96 3.27
N ARG A 174 -8.38 1.14 2.29
CA ARG A 174 -8.82 1.22 0.88
C ARG A 174 -9.45 -0.10 0.42
N PRO A 175 -10.25 -0.09 -0.66
CA PRO A 175 -10.78 -1.30 -1.31
C PRO A 175 -9.71 -2.30 -1.77
N PHE A 176 -8.44 -1.90 -1.77
CA PHE A 176 -7.29 -2.73 -2.09
C PHE A 176 -6.30 -2.87 -0.92
N GLY A 177 -6.64 -2.29 0.23
CA GLY A 177 -5.82 -2.32 1.43
C GLY A 177 -5.87 -3.65 2.17
N ILE A 178 -5.10 -3.74 3.26
CA ILE A 178 -4.89 -4.95 4.05
C ILE A 178 -6.20 -5.59 4.49
N ARG A 179 -7.14 -4.81 5.06
CA ARG A 179 -8.40 -5.37 5.56
C ARG A 179 -9.19 -6.05 4.45
N GLN A 180 -9.34 -5.37 3.32
CA GLN A 180 -10.08 -5.91 2.18
C GLN A 180 -9.39 -7.14 1.57
N MET A 181 -8.06 -7.12 1.42
CA MET A 181 -7.30 -8.27 0.90
C MET A 181 -7.40 -9.49 1.82
N ARG A 182 -7.40 -9.29 3.14
CA ARG A 182 -7.64 -10.36 4.11
C ARG A 182 -9.07 -10.90 4.03
N TYR A 183 -10.08 -10.06 3.81
CA TYR A 183 -11.45 -10.53 3.58
C TYR A 183 -11.62 -11.30 2.27
N LEU A 184 -10.79 -10.99 1.26
CA LEU A 184 -10.73 -11.69 -0.02
C LEU A 184 -9.88 -12.97 0.04
N ASN A 185 -9.51 -13.44 1.24
CA ASN A 185 -8.71 -14.66 1.47
C ASN A 185 -7.33 -14.65 0.77
N LYS A 186 -6.73 -13.48 0.61
CA LYS A 186 -5.35 -13.36 0.12
C LYS A 186 -4.34 -13.57 1.25
N ASN A 187 -3.16 -14.07 0.89
CA ASN A 187 -2.01 -14.07 1.80
C ASN A 187 -1.41 -12.67 1.80
N VAL A 188 -1.56 -11.92 2.89
CA VAL A 188 -1.13 -10.52 2.95
C VAL A 188 0.08 -10.38 3.85
N VAL A 189 1.03 -9.53 3.45
CA VAL A 189 2.09 -8.99 4.31
C VAL A 189 2.23 -7.49 4.11
N LEU A 190 2.66 -6.77 5.16
CA LEU A 190 3.06 -5.36 5.07
C LEU A 190 4.57 -5.25 4.83
N CYS A 191 5.02 -4.44 3.88
CA CYS A 191 6.43 -4.05 3.79
C CYS A 191 6.71 -2.90 4.77
N ARG A 192 7.07 -3.23 6.01
CA ARG A 192 7.06 -2.29 7.15
C ARG A 192 8.09 -1.16 7.07
N ASP A 193 9.12 -1.31 6.26
CA ASP A 193 10.17 -0.32 6.02
C ASP A 193 9.94 0.52 4.76
N LEU A 194 8.81 0.30 4.07
CA LEU A 194 8.36 1.05 2.89
C LEU A 194 6.90 1.54 3.10
N THR A 195 6.62 2.05 4.31
CA THR A 195 5.35 2.65 4.68
C THR A 195 5.57 3.80 5.67
N ASP A 196 4.57 4.68 5.82
CA ASP A 196 4.58 5.82 6.75
C ASP A 196 3.16 6.08 7.24
N ALA A 197 2.99 6.33 8.54
CA ALA A 197 1.68 6.65 9.11
C ALA A 197 1.38 8.15 9.01
N LEU A 198 0.09 8.51 9.05
CA LEU A 198 -0.32 9.89 9.32
C LEU A 198 -0.47 10.03 10.84
N TYR A 199 0.55 10.56 11.49
CA TYR A 199 0.58 10.74 12.94
C TYR A 199 1.33 12.01 13.32
N ASP A 200 0.73 12.80 14.21
CA ASP A 200 1.34 13.99 14.79
C ASP A 200 1.88 13.64 16.19
N PRO A 201 3.18 13.80 16.46
CA PRO A 201 3.75 13.63 17.80
C PRO A 201 3.08 14.45 18.91
N ARG A 202 2.36 15.52 18.54
CA ARG A 202 1.56 16.36 19.45
C ARG A 202 0.23 15.73 19.83
N ASP A 203 -0.23 14.71 19.10
CA ASP A 203 -1.40 13.90 19.42
C ASP A 203 -1.01 12.69 20.29
N LYS A 204 -1.98 12.17 21.05
CA LYS A 204 -1.81 10.89 21.77
C LYS A 204 -1.35 9.80 20.80
N PRO A 205 -0.35 8.97 21.16
CA PRO A 205 0.17 8.76 22.51
C PRO A 205 1.39 9.61 22.92
N TYR A 206 1.66 10.73 22.25
CA TYR A 206 2.79 11.64 22.55
C TYR A 206 4.18 11.01 22.40
N VAL A 207 4.36 10.28 21.30
CA VAL A 207 5.63 9.63 20.94
C VAL A 207 6.20 10.27 19.67
N SER A 208 7.45 9.95 19.33
CA SER A 208 8.02 10.38 18.04
C SER A 208 7.18 9.87 16.86
N HIS A 209 7.24 10.57 15.72
CA HIS A 209 6.51 10.15 14.52
C HIS A 209 6.87 8.70 14.12
N THR A 210 8.17 8.38 14.15
CA THR A 210 8.67 7.03 13.91
C THR A 210 8.04 6.01 14.84
N ARG A 211 7.99 6.29 16.16
CA ARG A 211 7.38 5.36 17.11
C ARG A 211 5.88 5.21 16.89
N GLY A 212 5.17 6.29 16.52
CA GLY A 212 3.76 6.20 16.16
C GLY A 212 3.53 5.30 14.94
N THR A 213 4.39 5.40 13.92
CA THR A 213 4.37 4.50 12.75
C THR A 213 4.65 3.05 13.15
N GLU A 214 5.66 2.81 13.99
CA GLU A 214 5.96 1.47 14.53
C GLU A 214 4.78 0.87 15.29
N MET A 215 4.09 1.66 16.12
CA MET A 215 2.92 1.18 16.87
C MET A 215 1.79 0.75 15.92
N ILE A 216 1.59 1.45 14.81
CA ILE A 216 0.62 1.05 13.78
C ILE A 216 1.05 -0.23 13.06
N ILE A 217 2.35 -0.39 12.79
CA ILE A 217 2.89 -1.65 12.24
C ILE A 217 2.67 -2.80 13.23
N GLU A 218 2.97 -2.62 14.51
CA GLU A 218 2.73 -3.61 15.58
C GLU A 218 1.25 -4.00 15.67
N HIS A 219 0.33 -3.03 15.50
CA HIS A 219 -1.10 -3.29 15.43
C HIS A 219 -1.46 -4.16 14.21
N ILE A 220 -0.94 -3.85 13.04
CA ILE A 220 -1.15 -4.65 11.81
C ILE A 220 -0.61 -6.07 12.00
N GLU A 221 0.60 -6.21 12.56
CA GLU A 221 1.24 -7.49 12.85
C GLU A 221 0.42 -8.34 13.81
N ARG A 222 -0.20 -7.71 14.82
CA ARG A 222 -1.02 -8.40 15.82
C ARG A 222 -2.36 -8.89 15.26
N TYR A 223 -3.04 -8.08 14.46
CA TYR A 223 -4.44 -8.32 14.12
C TYR A 223 -4.70 -8.73 12.67
N TRP A 224 -3.83 -8.33 11.74
CA TRP A 224 -4.13 -8.44 10.31
C TRP A 224 -3.18 -9.32 9.54
N CYS A 225 -1.88 -9.10 9.62
CA CYS A 225 -0.90 -9.85 8.85
C CYS A 225 0.54 -9.66 9.34
N PRO A 226 1.44 -10.64 9.09
CA PRO A 226 2.87 -10.44 9.28
C PRO A 226 3.40 -9.26 8.46
N SER A 227 4.59 -8.79 8.82
CA SER A 227 5.33 -7.82 8.02
C SER A 227 6.67 -8.38 7.56
N ILE A 228 7.18 -7.80 6.47
CA ILE A 228 8.48 -8.09 5.88
C ILE A 228 9.25 -6.79 5.66
N LEU A 229 10.54 -6.91 5.37
CA LEU A 229 11.37 -5.81 4.92
C LEU A 229 11.48 -5.82 3.40
N GLY A 230 11.70 -4.66 2.79
CA GLY A 230 11.88 -4.55 1.33
C GLY A 230 13.04 -5.40 0.82
N LYS A 231 14.07 -5.63 1.64
CA LYS A 231 15.18 -6.53 1.30
C LYS A 231 14.72 -7.98 1.07
N ASP A 232 13.66 -8.43 1.75
CA ASP A 232 13.14 -9.79 1.65
C ASP A 232 12.50 -10.04 0.26
N LEU A 233 12.12 -8.97 -0.45
CA LEU A 233 11.63 -9.00 -1.84
C LEU A 233 12.76 -8.98 -2.89
N THR A 234 14.00 -8.81 -2.45
CA THR A 234 15.17 -8.71 -3.34
C THR A 234 16.09 -9.93 -3.28
N GLN A 235 15.79 -10.86 -2.37
CA GLN A 235 16.52 -12.11 -2.19
C GLN A 235 15.78 -13.25 -2.87
N VAL A 236 16.54 -14.19 -3.42
CA VAL A 236 16.02 -15.42 -4.01
C VAL A 236 16.59 -16.59 -3.25
N ILE A 237 15.80 -17.66 -3.17
CA ILE A 237 16.30 -18.95 -2.72
C ILE A 237 17.28 -19.45 -3.78
N PRO A 238 18.53 -19.80 -3.43
CA PRO A 238 19.48 -20.31 -4.41
C PRO A 238 18.89 -21.43 -5.27
N GLY A 239 18.91 -21.25 -6.60
CA GLY A 239 18.38 -22.21 -7.58
C GLY A 239 16.91 -22.01 -7.98
N SER A 240 16.18 -21.01 -7.44
CA SER A 240 14.78 -20.77 -7.82
C SER A 240 14.59 -19.87 -9.04
N ASP A 241 15.53 -18.98 -9.34
CA ASP A 241 15.52 -18.07 -10.48
C ASP A 241 16.50 -18.47 -11.61
N ASN A 242 17.22 -19.57 -11.41
CA ASN A 242 18.03 -20.31 -12.38
C ASN A 242 18.16 -21.77 -11.91
N PRO A 243 17.11 -22.60 -12.03
CA PRO A 243 17.21 -24.00 -11.66
C PRO A 243 18.29 -24.65 -12.53
N ALA A 244 19.22 -25.36 -11.90
CA ALA A 244 20.19 -26.18 -12.62
C ALA A 244 19.37 -27.17 -13.47
N SER A 245 19.43 -26.96 -14.79
CA SER A 245 18.81 -27.79 -15.81
C SER A 245 19.38 -29.20 -15.82
#